data_AF-A0AAQ2WWD0-F1
#
_entry.id   AF-A0AAQ2WWD0-F1
#
_cell.length_a   1.000
_cell.length_b   1.000
_cell.length_c   1.000
_cell.angle_alpha   90.00
_cell.angle_beta   90.00
_cell.angle_gamma   90.00
#
_symmetry.space_group_name_H-M   'P 1'
#
loop_
_entity.id
_entity.type
_entity.pdbx_description
1 polymer ?
#
loop_
_entity_poly.entity_id
_entity_poly.type
_entity_poly.pdbx_seq_one_letter_code
_entity_poly.pdbx_strand_id
1 'polypeptide(L)'
;MNLSNAKLGVEILTKFTQILQNKYQDKNTAHYTNIFLKAVNYVYSLYEASIDRMEQKEAIKLLSEIEEILRLNIQIIEHSHDYYDNDDYLKYISQLRAKRNKIMKYLHQDIKGGIS
;
A
#
# COMPACT_ATOMS: atom_id res chain seq x y z
N MET A 1 -2.57 16.26 -7.71
CA MET A 1 -3.74 15.35 -7.73
C MET A 1 -4.85 16.01 -6.93
N ASN A 2 -6.12 15.98 -7.37
CA ASN A 2 -7.21 16.44 -6.50
C ASN A 2 -7.58 15.34 -5.49
N LEU A 3 -8.14 15.71 -4.33
CA LEU A 3 -8.49 14.78 -3.25
C LEU A 3 -9.41 13.63 -3.71
N SER A 4 -10.28 13.89 -4.68
CA SER A 4 -11.18 12.89 -5.28
C SER A 4 -10.41 11.73 -5.91
N ASN A 5 -9.38 12.03 -6.72
CA ASN A 5 -8.55 11.01 -7.36
C ASN A 5 -7.71 10.22 -6.34
N ALA A 6 -7.28 10.86 -5.25
CA ALA A 6 -6.56 10.20 -4.16
C ALA A 6 -7.46 9.15 -3.46
N LYS A 7 -8.69 9.54 -3.13
CA LYS A 7 -9.69 8.66 -2.50
C LYS A 7 -10.07 7.49 -3.41
N LEU A 8 -10.23 7.73 -4.71
CA LEU A 8 -10.45 6.67 -5.70
C LEU A 8 -9.29 5.68 -5.73
N GLY A 9 -8.04 6.17 -5.65
CA GLY A 9 -6.85 5.34 -5.56
C GLY A 9 -6.89 4.41 -4.33
N VAL A 10 -7.21 4.96 -3.16
CA VAL A 10 -7.39 4.15 -1.94
C VAL A 10 -8.51 3.13 -2.08
N GLU A 11 -9.67 3.52 -2.63
CA GLU A 11 -10.79 2.60 -2.85
C GLU A 11 -10.40 1.41 -3.75
N ILE A 12 -9.64 1.68 -4.83
CA ILE A 12 -9.13 0.64 -5.72
C ILE A 12 -8.20 -0.31 -4.95
N LEU A 13 -7.26 0.21 -4.16
CA LEU A 13 -6.35 -0.60 -3.36
C LEU A 13 -7.10 -1.46 -2.33
N THR A 14 -8.14 -0.92 -1.70
CA THR A 14 -9.00 -1.64 -0.77
C THR A 14 -9.71 -2.80 -1.46
N LYS A 15 -10.30 -2.58 -2.64
CA LYS A 15 -10.96 -3.66 -3.41
C LYS A 15 -9.98 -4.75 -3.83
N PHE A 16 -8.77 -4.40 -4.25
CA PHE A 16 -7.74 -5.40 -4.53
C PHE A 16 -7.35 -6.22 -3.30
N THR A 17 -7.24 -5.56 -2.15
CA THR A 17 -6.96 -6.23 -0.87
C THR A 17 -8.07 -7.24 -0.54
N GLN A 18 -9.33 -6.86 -0.72
CA GLN A 18 -10.48 -7.76 -0.54
C GLN A 18 -10.46 -8.95 -1.52
N ILE A 19 -10.08 -8.73 -2.78
CA ILE A 19 -9.93 -9.81 -3.76
C ILE A 19 -8.84 -10.79 -3.33
N LEU A 20 -7.68 -10.28 -2.91
CA LEU A 20 -6.60 -11.08 -2.36
C LEU A 20 -7.06 -11.85 -1.12
N GLN A 21 -7.86 -11.23 -0.25
CA GLN A 21 -8.46 -11.87 0.92
C GLN A 21 -9.44 -13.00 0.61
N ASN A 22 -10.17 -12.91 -0.50
CA ASN A 22 -11.13 -13.94 -0.88
C ASN A 22 -10.49 -15.06 -1.71
N LYS A 23 -9.32 -14.81 -2.31
CA LYS A 23 -8.64 -15.74 -3.23
C LYS A 23 -7.42 -16.45 -2.64
N TYR A 24 -7.17 -16.38 -1.34
CA TYR A 24 -6.06 -17.07 -0.64
C TYR A 24 -5.93 -18.58 -0.90
N GLN A 25 -6.95 -19.22 -1.50
CA GLN A 25 -6.96 -20.64 -1.84
C GLN A 25 -6.62 -20.95 -3.31
N ASP A 26 -6.35 -19.94 -4.16
CA ASP A 26 -6.11 -20.14 -5.59
C ASP A 26 -4.62 -20.00 -5.96
N LYS A 27 -4.15 -20.80 -6.93
CA LYS A 27 -2.75 -20.84 -7.43
C LYS A 27 -2.32 -19.56 -8.18
N ASN A 28 -3.18 -18.54 -8.20
CA ASN A 28 -3.00 -17.28 -8.94
C ASN A 28 -2.56 -16.11 -8.05
N THR A 29 -2.32 -16.35 -6.75
CA THR A 29 -1.95 -15.32 -5.77
C THR A 29 -0.78 -14.44 -6.27
N ALA A 30 0.21 -15.01 -6.97
CA ALA A 30 1.38 -14.29 -7.49
C ALA A 30 1.01 -13.24 -8.54
N HIS A 31 0.07 -13.59 -9.43
CA HIS A 31 -0.42 -12.68 -10.45
C HIS A 31 -1.19 -11.51 -9.82
N TYR A 32 -2.03 -11.80 -8.83
CA TYR A 32 -2.77 -10.76 -8.09
C TYR A 32 -1.84 -9.87 -7.27
N THR A 33 -0.82 -10.43 -6.62
CA THR A 33 0.20 -9.66 -5.90
C THR A 33 0.96 -8.71 -6.82
N ASN A 34 1.34 -9.16 -8.02
CA ASN A 34 2.01 -8.31 -9.00
C ASN A 34 1.11 -7.14 -9.46
N ILE A 35 -0.16 -7.42 -9.74
CA ILE A 35 -1.13 -6.37 -10.10
C ILE A 35 -1.30 -5.38 -8.94
N PHE A 36 -1.46 -5.88 -7.71
CA PHE A 36 -1.58 -5.04 -6.52
C PHE A 36 -0.35 -4.16 -6.35
N LEU A 37 0.85 -4.71 -6.48
CA LEU A 37 2.10 -3.95 -6.39
C LEU A 37 2.17 -2.84 -7.45
N LYS A 38 1.74 -3.11 -8.69
CA LYS A 38 1.66 -2.08 -9.75
C LYS A 38 0.66 -0.99 -9.39
N ALA A 39 -0.52 -1.34 -8.89
CA ALA A 39 -1.53 -0.39 -8.45
C ALA A 39 -1.01 0.48 -7.29
N VAL A 40 -0.38 -0.13 -6.28
CA VAL A 40 0.28 0.57 -5.17
C VAL A 40 1.36 1.52 -5.69
N ASN A 41 2.23 1.05 -6.59
CA ASN A 41 3.29 1.88 -7.17
C ASN A 41 2.72 3.13 -7.82
N TYR A 42 1.68 2.96 -8.63
CA TYR A 42 1.02 4.06 -9.33
C TYR A 42 0.36 5.04 -8.36
N VAL A 43 -0.51 4.57 -7.46
CA VAL A 43 -1.20 5.42 -6.47
C VAL A 43 -0.21 6.16 -5.59
N TYR A 44 0.86 5.48 -5.14
CA TYR A 44 1.90 6.09 -4.32
C TYR A 44 2.69 7.17 -5.08
N SER A 45 3.02 6.95 -6.36
CA SER A 45 3.71 7.96 -7.17
C SER A 45 2.89 9.24 -7.36
N LEU A 46 1.57 9.11 -7.51
CA LEU A 46 0.66 10.25 -7.60
C LEU A 46 0.60 11.02 -6.28
N TYR A 47 0.71 10.29 -5.16
CA TYR A 47 0.75 10.85 -3.82
C TYR A 47 2.05 11.60 -3.55
N GLU A 48 3.22 11.01 -3.83
CA GLU A 48 4.52 11.68 -3.68
C GLU A 48 4.58 12.98 -4.49
N ALA A 49 4.01 12.99 -5.71
CA ALA A 49 3.95 14.18 -6.54
C ALA A 49 2.96 15.26 -6.04
N SER A 50 2.13 14.96 -5.05
CA SER A 50 1.00 15.80 -4.64
C SER A 50 0.94 16.11 -3.15
N ILE A 51 1.71 15.43 -2.31
CA ILE A 51 1.64 15.53 -0.84
C ILE A 51 1.88 16.96 -0.35
N ASP A 52 2.88 17.65 -0.90
CA ASP A 52 3.21 19.04 -0.53
C ASP A 52 2.10 20.04 -0.89
N ARG A 53 1.12 19.62 -1.70
CA ARG A 53 -0.01 20.43 -2.16
C ARG A 53 -1.33 20.04 -1.50
N MET A 54 -1.36 18.99 -0.68
CA MET A 54 -2.55 18.57 0.07
C MET A 54 -2.55 19.18 1.46
N GLU A 55 -3.73 19.41 2.03
CA GLU A 55 -3.82 19.78 3.45
C GLU A 55 -3.22 18.66 4.31
N GLN A 56 -2.36 19.02 5.27
CA GLN A 56 -1.58 18.07 6.07
C GLN A 56 -2.46 17.00 6.74
N LYS A 57 -3.62 17.39 7.28
CA LYS A 57 -4.56 16.45 7.92
C LYS A 57 -5.13 15.42 6.94
N GLU A 58 -5.41 15.84 5.70
CA GLU A 58 -5.91 14.93 4.66
C GLU A 58 -4.80 14.02 4.14
N ALA A 59 -3.60 14.57 3.97
CA ALA A 59 -2.40 13.83 3.58
C ALA A 59 -2.08 12.71 4.60
N ILE A 60 -2.13 13.02 5.90
CA ILE A 60 -1.91 12.05 6.98
C ILE A 60 -2.97 10.94 6.93
N LYS A 61 -4.25 11.29 6.81
CA LYS A 61 -5.33 10.29 6.77
C LYS A 61 -5.15 9.30 5.61
N LEU A 62 -4.85 9.81 4.42
CA LEU A 62 -4.62 8.97 3.24
C LEU A 62 -3.39 8.07 3.40
N LEU A 63 -2.30 8.58 3.99
CA LEU A 63 -1.12 7.77 4.26
C LEU A 63 -1.40 6.64 5.24
N SER A 64 -2.15 6.91 6.31
CA SER A 64 -2.55 5.88 7.26
C SER A 64 -3.39 4.79 6.59
N GLU A 65 -4.34 5.17 5.72
CA GLU A 65 -5.15 4.21 4.96
C GLU A 65 -4.27 3.34 4.02
N ILE A 66 -3.32 3.95 3.30
CA ILE A 66 -2.40 3.20 2.43
C ILE A 66 -1.47 2.29 3.25
N GLU A 67 -0.96 2.76 4.40
CA GLU A 67 -0.12 1.97 5.30
C GLU A 67 -0.84 0.70 5.75
N GLU A 68 -2.10 0.82 6.19
CA GLU A 68 -2.90 -0.30 6.64
C GLU A 68 -3.14 -1.31 5.51
N ILE A 69 -3.47 -0.84 4.31
CA ILE A 69 -3.63 -1.69 3.12
C ILE A 69 -2.32 -2.45 2.85
N LEU A 70 -1.17 -1.79 2.88
CA LEU A 70 0.13 -2.46 2.67
C LEU A 70 0.39 -3.52 3.75
N ARG A 71 0.10 -3.21 5.02
CA ARG A 71 0.24 -4.15 6.14
C ARG A 71 -0.61 -5.40 5.93
N LEU A 72 -1.88 -5.23 5.58
CA LEU A 72 -2.79 -6.34 5.30
C LEU A 72 -2.30 -7.19 4.13
N ASN A 73 -1.86 -6.57 3.03
CA ASN A 73 -1.38 -7.32 1.86
C ASN A 73 -0.09 -8.09 2.12
N ILE A 74 0.84 -7.52 2.89
CA ILE A 74 2.04 -8.25 3.32
C ILE A 74 1.63 -9.49 4.11
N GLN A 75 0.72 -9.36 5.08
CA GLN A 75 0.19 -10.50 5.83
C GLN A 75 -0.47 -11.53 4.92
N ILE A 76 -1.24 -11.07 3.92
CA ILE A 76 -1.89 -11.97 2.95
C ILE A 76 -0.88 -12.82 2.19
N ILE A 77 0.17 -12.20 1.69
CA ILE A 77 1.16 -12.89 0.86
C ILE A 77 1.99 -13.85 1.72
N GLU A 78 2.39 -13.44 2.94
CA GLU A 78 3.19 -14.27 3.86
C GLU A 78 2.47 -15.55 4.31
N HIS A 79 1.13 -15.52 4.37
CA HIS A 79 0.31 -16.67 4.75
C HIS A 79 -0.21 -17.47 3.54
N SER A 80 0.18 -17.11 2.32
CA SER A 80 -0.20 -17.86 1.12
C SER A 80 0.60 -19.16 0.99
N HIS A 81 -0.04 -20.19 0.43
CA HIS A 81 0.54 -21.55 0.35
C HIS A 81 1.84 -21.60 -0.48
N ASP A 82 1.95 -20.74 -1.50
CA ASP A 82 3.06 -20.72 -2.45
C ASP A 82 4.16 -19.71 -2.07
N TYR A 83 4.10 -19.13 -0.86
CA TYR A 83 4.93 -17.99 -0.49
C TYR A 83 6.44 -18.24 -0.60
N TYR A 84 6.91 -19.41 -0.15
CA TYR A 84 8.34 -19.76 -0.16
C TYR A 84 8.80 -20.44 -1.45
N ASP A 85 7.87 -20.85 -2.32
CA ASP A 85 8.16 -21.59 -3.55
C ASP A 85 8.32 -20.66 -4.76
N ASN A 86 8.22 -19.34 -4.56
CA ASN A 86 8.29 -18.37 -5.62
C ASN A 86 9.07 -17.10 -5.20
N ASP A 87 10.28 -16.97 -5.74
CA ASP A 87 11.20 -15.84 -5.52
C ASP A 87 10.58 -14.46 -5.82
N ASP A 88 9.57 -14.40 -6.69
CA ASP A 88 8.86 -13.16 -6.97
C ASP A 88 8.09 -12.67 -5.75
N TYR A 89 7.54 -13.56 -4.90
CA TYR A 89 6.85 -13.12 -3.67
C TYR A 89 7.81 -12.46 -2.70
N LEU A 90 9.00 -13.03 -2.48
CA LEU A 90 10.02 -12.44 -1.62
C LEU A 90 10.37 -11.03 -2.10
N LYS A 91 10.54 -10.87 -3.42
CA LYS A 91 10.78 -9.57 -4.06
C LYS A 91 9.61 -8.61 -3.86
N TYR A 92 8.38 -9.05 -4.11
CA TYR A 92 7.18 -8.22 -3.97
C TYR A 92 6.97 -7.77 -2.51
N ILE A 93 7.11 -8.68 -1.54
CA ILE A 93 7.02 -8.36 -0.12
C ILE A 93 8.09 -7.35 0.27
N SER A 94 9.33 -7.52 -0.18
CA SER A 94 10.40 -6.57 0.10
C SER A 94 10.04 -5.15 -0.38
N GLN A 95 9.47 -5.04 -1.58
CA GLN A 95 9.02 -3.75 -2.13
C GLN A 95 7.84 -3.14 -1.35
N LEU A 96 6.85 -3.96 -0.99
CA LEU A 96 5.70 -3.50 -0.19
C LEU A 96 6.15 -3.04 1.19
N ARG A 97 7.04 -3.78 1.86
CA ARG A 97 7.64 -3.40 3.15
C ARG A 97 8.42 -2.09 3.05
N ALA A 98 9.23 -1.92 2.00
CA ALA A 98 9.98 -0.69 1.78
C ALA A 98 9.06 0.54 1.66
N LYS A 99 7.95 0.42 0.92
CA LYS A 99 6.95 1.50 0.81
C LYS A 99 6.25 1.80 2.13
N ARG A 100 5.75 0.77 2.81
CA ARG A 100 5.12 0.93 4.13
C ARG A 100 6.06 1.63 5.11
N ASN A 101 7.34 1.23 5.14
CA ASN A 101 8.34 1.84 6.00
C ASN A 101 8.61 3.31 5.62
N LYS A 102 8.57 3.66 4.33
CA LYS A 102 8.69 5.06 3.88
C LYS A 102 7.49 5.90 4.34
N ILE A 103 6.27 5.38 4.19
CA ILE A 103 5.05 6.02 4.69
C ILE A 103 5.12 6.25 6.20
N MET A 104 5.52 5.22 6.94
CA MET A 104 5.66 5.32 8.39
C MET A 104 6.66 6.39 8.81
N LYS A 105 7.77 6.57 8.07
CA LYS A 105 8.71 7.66 8.35
C LYS A 105 8.07 9.03 8.20
N TYR A 106 7.29 9.27 7.14
CA TYR A 106 6.57 10.53 6.95
C TYR A 106 5.58 10.79 8.09
N LEU A 107 4.76 9.78 8.42
CA LEU A 107 3.80 9.88 9.52
C LEU A 107 4.48 10.21 10.87
N HIS A 108 5.64 9.61 11.16
CA HIS A 108 6.39 9.87 12.40
C HIS A 108 7.09 11.24 12.43
N GLN A 109 7.53 11.75 11.28
CA GLN A 109 8.16 13.07 11.18
C GLN A 109 7.13 14.18 11.42
N ASP A 110 5.92 14.05 10.89
CA ASP A 110 4.84 15.02 11.09
C ASP A 110 4.31 15.04 12.54
N ILE A 111 4.22 13.89 13.21
CA ILE A 111 3.85 13.83 14.64
C ILE A 111 4.85 14.59 15.52
N LYS A 112 6.13 14.63 15.13
CA LYS A 112 7.16 15.39 15.86
C LYS A 112 7.23 16.88 15.45
N GLY A 113 6.86 17.21 14.22
CA GLY A 113 6.85 18.59 13.71
C GLY A 113 5.59 19.39 14.05
N GLY A 114 4.48 18.74 14.42
CA GLY A 114 3.24 19.37 14.90
C GLY A 114 3.23 19.74 16.39
N ILE A 115 4.34 19.53 17.09
CA ILE A 115 4.59 20.00 18.46
C ILE A 115 5.66 21.10 18.37
N SER A 116 5.31 22.25 17.80
CA SER A 116 6.10 23.48 17.91
C SER A 116 5.17 24.67 18.03
#